data_AF-A0A4D4MT58-F1
#
_entry.id   AF-A0A4D4MT58-F1
#
_cell.length_a   1.000
_cell.length_b   1.000
_cell.length_c   1.000
_cell.angle_alpha   90.00
_cell.angle_beta   90.00
_cell.angle_gamma   90.00
#
_symmetry.space_group_name_H-M   'P 1'
#
loop_
_entity.id
_entity.type
_entity.pdbx_description
1 polymer ?
#
loop_
_entity_poly.entity_id
_entity_poly.type
_entity_poly.pdbx_seq_one_letter_code
_entity_poly.pdbx_strand_id
1 'polypeptide(L)'
;MWPSFLDARLAGEQLRETTDPAVLAADPRWLDLLQAGTIGLLRRDLRLAADEGLPADVALALLRASAFALGAGIPWSNVWPAMAGALLGRPIEEPDRMIDSLLRRLSGYLAHDHEDERFVYRPVHEALAEILRDPRQDLLTDLSGDAV
;
A
#
# COMPACT_ATOMS: atom_id res chain seq x y z
N MET A 1 -3.70 -23.15 -3.43
CA MET A 1 -4.20 -22.52 -2.19
C MET A 1 -5.30 -21.55 -2.62
N TRP A 2 -6.44 -21.52 -1.96
CA TRP A 2 -7.53 -20.59 -2.34
C TRP A 2 -7.18 -19.18 -1.86
N PRO A 3 -7.49 -18.11 -2.62
CA PRO A 3 -7.24 -16.74 -2.20
C PRO A 3 -7.97 -16.45 -0.89
N SER A 4 -7.29 -15.78 0.03
CA SER A 4 -7.91 -15.29 1.26
C SER A 4 -8.96 -14.22 0.95
N PHE A 5 -9.82 -13.89 1.92
CA PHE A 5 -10.78 -12.79 1.76
C PHE A 5 -10.09 -11.47 1.38
N LEU A 6 -8.91 -11.20 1.97
CA LEU A 6 -8.12 -10.01 1.67
C LEU A 6 -7.62 -10.02 0.22
N ASP A 7 -7.14 -11.16 -0.28
CA ASP A 7 -6.70 -11.29 -1.67
C ASP A 7 -7.87 -11.05 -2.65
N ALA A 8 -9.04 -11.62 -2.36
CA ALA A 8 -10.25 -11.43 -3.17
C ALA A 8 -10.72 -9.96 -3.17
N ARG A 9 -10.66 -9.30 -2.01
CA ARG A 9 -11.01 -7.88 -1.87
C ARG A 9 -10.07 -6.98 -2.69
N LEU A 10 -8.76 -7.16 -2.55
CA LEU A 10 -7.76 -6.37 -3.28
C LEU A 10 -7.84 -6.62 -4.79
N ALA A 11 -8.02 -7.88 -5.20
CA ALA A 11 -8.22 -8.22 -6.61
C ALA A 11 -9.49 -7.54 -7.18
N GLY A 12 -10.58 -7.55 -6.42
CA GLY A 12 -11.82 -6.85 -6.78
C GLY A 12 -11.65 -5.35 -6.91
N GLU A 13 -10.88 -4.71 -6.02
CA GLU A 13 -10.55 -3.28 -6.11
C GLU A 13 -9.73 -2.96 -7.37
N GLN A 14 -8.69 -3.75 -7.67
CA GLN A 14 -7.88 -3.57 -8.88
C GLN A 14 -8.71 -3.74 -10.16
N LEU A 15 -9.61 -4.72 -10.20
CA LEU A 15 -10.53 -4.93 -11.32
C LEU A 15 -11.55 -3.79 -11.47
N ARG A 16 -11.96 -3.16 -10.36
CA ARG A 16 -12.87 -2.01 -10.38
C ARG A 16 -12.19 -0.73 -10.87
N GLU A 17 -10.90 -0.57 -10.59
CA GLU A 17 -10.15 0.65 -10.88
C GLU A 17 -9.49 0.65 -12.27
N THR A 18 -9.26 -0.52 -12.86
CA THR A 18 -8.74 -0.61 -14.23
C THR A 18 -9.78 -0.18 -15.26
N THR A 19 -9.31 0.42 -16.36
CA THR A 19 -10.15 0.82 -17.49
C THR A 19 -10.71 -0.38 -18.25
N ASP A 20 -9.97 -1.49 -18.31
CA ASP A 20 -10.39 -2.74 -18.96
C ASP A 20 -10.23 -3.94 -18.02
N PRO A 21 -11.28 -4.30 -17.27
CA PRO A 21 -11.22 -5.41 -16.31
C PRO A 21 -11.07 -6.78 -16.97
N ALA A 22 -11.59 -6.95 -18.20
CA ALA A 22 -11.51 -8.21 -18.93
C ALA A 22 -10.08 -8.50 -19.38
N VAL A 23 -9.37 -7.46 -19.84
CA VAL A 23 -7.95 -7.56 -20.19
C VAL A 23 -7.10 -7.90 -18.95
N LEU A 24 -7.33 -7.22 -17.82
CA LEU A 24 -6.57 -7.48 -16.59
C LEU A 24 -6.80 -8.92 -16.09
N ALA A 25 -8.05 -9.40 -16.10
CA ALA A 25 -8.39 -10.76 -15.67
C ALA A 25 -7.80 -11.84 -16.58
N ALA A 26 -7.45 -11.51 -17.82
CA ALA A 26 -6.80 -12.42 -18.77
C ALA A 26 -5.26 -12.32 -18.75
N ASP A 27 -4.67 -11.34 -18.06
CA ASP A 27 -3.22 -11.14 -17.99
C ASP A 27 -2.55 -12.22 -17.12
N PRO A 28 -1.70 -13.10 -17.70
CA PRO A 28 -1.01 -14.13 -16.93
C PRO A 28 -0.13 -13.57 -15.81
N ARG A 29 0.48 -12.39 -16.01
CA ARG A 29 1.33 -11.76 -14.99
C ARG A 29 0.52 -11.32 -13.79
N TRP A 30 -0.68 -10.80 -14.02
CA TRP A 30 -1.59 -10.42 -12.94
C TRP A 30 -2.10 -11.64 -12.18
N LEU A 31 -2.42 -12.73 -12.90
CA LEU A 31 -2.82 -13.99 -12.28
C LEU A 31 -1.71 -14.60 -11.41
N ASP A 32 -0.45 -14.53 -11.84
CA ASP A 32 0.70 -14.96 -11.03
C ASP A 32 0.83 -14.14 -9.74
N LEU A 33 0.61 -12.82 -9.82
CA LEU A 33 0.62 -11.93 -8.64
C LEU A 33 -0.55 -12.21 -7.70
N LEU A 34 -1.74 -12.51 -8.24
CA LEU A 34 -2.89 -12.93 -7.45
C LEU A 34 -2.62 -14.27 -6.74
N GLN A 35 -1.93 -15.21 -7.40
CA GLN A 35 -1.50 -16.47 -6.79
C GLN A 35 -0.44 -16.28 -5.70
N ALA A 36 0.38 -15.23 -5.81
CA ALA A 36 1.29 -14.78 -4.75
C ALA A 36 0.57 -14.04 -3.60
N GLY A 37 -0.75 -13.86 -3.69
CA GLY A 37 -1.60 -13.28 -2.66
C GLY A 37 -1.36 -11.78 -2.43
N THR A 38 -1.70 -11.32 -1.23
CA THR A 38 -1.65 -9.91 -0.82
C THR A 38 -0.28 -9.27 -1.08
N ILE A 39 0.82 -10.02 -0.89
CA ILE A 39 2.18 -9.53 -1.16
C ILE A 39 2.36 -9.23 -2.65
N GLY A 40 1.94 -10.15 -3.53
CA GLY A 40 2.04 -9.95 -4.98
C GLY A 40 1.21 -8.76 -5.46
N LEU A 41 -0.03 -8.66 -4.98
CA LEU A 41 -0.93 -7.54 -5.31
C LEU A 41 -0.37 -6.19 -4.82
N LEU A 42 0.14 -6.14 -3.59
CA LEU A 42 0.75 -4.94 -3.02
C LEU A 42 2.02 -4.52 -3.77
N ARG A 43 2.90 -5.45 -4.12
CA ARG A 43 4.11 -5.15 -4.92
C ARG A 43 3.76 -4.50 -6.26
N ARG A 44 2.73 -5.01 -6.94
CA ARG A 44 2.23 -4.43 -8.19
C ARG A 44 1.75 -3.00 -8.00
N ASP A 45 0.95 -2.75 -6.97
CA ASP A 45 0.40 -1.42 -6.74
C ASP A 45 1.47 -0.42 -6.27
N LEU A 46 2.49 -0.86 -5.52
CA LEU A 46 3.67 -0.05 -5.21
C LEU A 46 4.46 0.33 -6.47
N ARG A 47 4.58 -0.58 -7.46
CA ARG A 47 5.20 -0.28 -8.76
C ARG A 47 4.43 0.80 -9.50
N LEU A 48 3.12 0.63 -9.61
CA LEU A 48 2.25 1.57 -10.32
C LEU A 48 2.22 2.94 -9.63
N ALA A 49 2.24 2.96 -8.29
CA ALA A 49 2.38 4.21 -7.55
C ALA A 49 3.70 4.93 -7.88
N ALA A 50 4.81 4.20 -8.03
CA ALA A 50 6.09 4.76 -8.45
C ALA A 50 6.03 5.33 -9.87
N ASP A 51 5.39 4.62 -10.81
CA ASP A 51 5.18 5.10 -12.19
C ASP A 51 4.34 6.40 -12.22
N GLU A 52 3.45 6.58 -11.23
CA GLU A 52 2.61 7.78 -11.05
C GLU A 52 3.29 8.89 -10.21
N GLY A 53 4.56 8.71 -9.83
CA GLY A 53 5.37 9.72 -9.15
C GLY A 53 5.35 9.68 -7.62
N LEU A 54 4.80 8.63 -6.99
CA LEU A 54 4.97 8.34 -5.57
C LEU A 54 6.06 7.27 -5.40
N PRO A 55 7.30 7.62 -4.96
CA PRO A 55 8.37 6.65 -4.82
C PRO A 55 7.95 5.43 -3.97
N ALA A 56 8.25 4.23 -4.44
CA ALA A 56 7.76 3.01 -3.79
C ALA A 56 8.27 2.82 -2.35
N ASP A 57 9.50 3.28 -2.06
CA ASP A 57 10.07 3.30 -0.71
C ASP A 57 9.27 4.23 0.21
N VAL A 58 8.88 5.40 -0.29
CA VAL A 58 8.03 6.37 0.43
C VAL A 58 6.62 5.81 0.63
N ALA A 59 6.00 5.25 -0.41
CA ALA A 59 4.69 4.61 -0.32
C ALA A 59 4.69 3.49 0.73
N LEU A 60 5.69 2.61 0.67
CA LEU A 60 5.83 1.53 1.63
C LEU A 60 6.06 2.05 3.05
N ALA A 61 6.90 3.07 3.24
CA ALA A 61 7.14 3.66 4.55
C ALA A 61 5.85 4.26 5.15
N LEU A 62 5.02 4.93 4.34
CA LEU A 62 3.71 5.45 4.78
C LEU A 62 2.74 4.33 5.15
N LEU A 63 2.64 3.27 4.34
CA LEU A 63 1.81 2.10 4.67
C LEU A 63 2.31 1.39 5.93
N ARG A 64 3.62 1.24 6.10
CA ARG A 64 4.20 0.66 7.32
C ARG A 64 3.91 1.51 8.54
N ALA A 65 4.02 2.84 8.42
CA ALA A 65 3.71 3.74 9.51
C ALA A 65 2.27 3.58 10.01
N SER A 66 1.28 3.41 9.12
CA SER A 66 -0.10 3.17 9.54
C SER A 66 -0.29 1.83 10.24
N ALA A 67 0.49 0.80 9.88
CA ALA A 67 0.42 -0.54 10.48
C ALA A 67 0.95 -0.61 11.92
N PHE A 68 1.75 0.36 12.33
CA PHE A 68 2.26 0.48 13.70
C PHE A 68 1.39 1.41 14.57
N ALA A 69 0.36 2.04 13.99
CA ALA A 69 -0.61 2.81 14.77
C ALA A 69 -1.43 1.88 15.67
N LEU A 70 -1.58 2.27 16.93
CA LEU A 70 -2.47 1.60 17.87
C LEU A 70 -3.84 2.33 17.88
N GLY A 71 -4.91 1.63 18.23
CA GLY A 71 -6.24 2.25 18.35
C GLY A 71 -6.89 2.57 17.00
N ALA A 72 -7.36 3.80 16.81
CA ALA A 72 -8.17 4.20 15.66
C ALA A 72 -7.34 4.37 14.36
N GLY A 73 -6.03 4.62 14.46
CA GLY A 73 -5.12 4.73 13.33
C GLY A 73 -4.09 5.85 13.50
N ILE A 74 -3.25 6.06 12.49
CA ILE A 74 -2.28 7.15 12.47
C ILE A 74 -2.97 8.44 12.01
N PRO A 75 -2.84 9.57 12.73
CA PRO A 75 -3.41 10.84 12.30
C PRO A 75 -2.78 11.30 10.99
N TRP A 76 -3.59 11.87 10.08
CA TRP A 76 -3.10 12.49 8.83
C TRP A 76 -1.88 13.40 9.06
N SER A 77 -1.96 14.22 10.11
CA SER A 77 -1.04 15.33 10.39
C SER A 77 0.39 14.87 10.70
N ASN A 78 1.21 15.77 11.25
CA ASN A 78 2.63 15.62 11.59
C ASN A 78 3.14 14.25 12.09
N VAL A 79 2.31 13.40 12.72
CA VAL A 79 2.70 12.07 13.20
C VAL A 79 2.99 11.09 12.06
N TRP A 80 2.11 11.00 11.06
CA TRP A 80 2.27 10.04 9.96
C TRP A 80 3.56 10.24 9.16
N PRO A 81 3.87 11.44 8.62
CA PRO A 81 5.09 11.64 7.86
C PRO A 81 6.35 11.55 8.73
N ALA A 82 6.29 11.93 10.01
CA ALA A 82 7.43 11.78 10.92
C ALA A 82 7.78 10.30 11.15
N MET A 83 6.76 9.48 11.36
CA MET A 83 6.93 8.04 11.59
C MET A 83 7.37 7.30 10.32
N ALA A 84 6.78 7.62 9.18
CA ALA A 84 7.23 7.12 7.89
C ALA A 84 8.69 7.51 7.61
N GLY A 85 9.06 8.76 7.90
CA GLY A 85 10.44 9.22 7.73
C GLY A 85 11.44 8.50 8.64
N ALA A 86 11.04 8.18 9.88
CA ALA A 86 11.86 7.36 10.78
C ALA A 86 12.07 5.92 10.25
N LEU A 87 11.02 5.31 9.69
CA LEU A 87 11.10 3.99 9.06
C LEU A 87 11.93 4.00 7.77
N LEU A 88 11.86 5.09 7.00
CA LEU A 88 12.62 5.30 5.77
C LEU A 88 14.09 5.66 6.03
N GLY A 89 14.40 6.17 7.23
CA GLY A 89 15.73 6.68 7.59
C GLY A 89 16.01 8.09 7.06
N ARG A 90 15.02 8.77 6.48
CA ARG A 90 15.09 10.17 6.01
C ARG A 90 13.72 10.85 6.08
N PRO A 91 13.64 12.19 6.24
CA PRO A 91 12.38 12.90 6.19
C PRO A 91 11.61 12.65 4.88
N ILE A 92 10.28 12.62 4.96
CA ILE A 92 9.42 12.60 3.77
C ILE A 92 9.36 14.01 3.19
N GLU A 93 9.79 14.16 1.93
CA GLU A 93 9.67 15.40 1.17
C GLU A 93 8.22 15.62 0.74
N GLU A 94 7.75 16.87 0.79
CA GLU A 94 6.36 17.24 0.44
C GLU A 94 5.31 16.28 1.05
N PRO A 95 5.26 16.11 2.39
CA PRO A 95 4.52 15.03 3.04
C PRO A 95 3.02 15.01 2.69
N ASP A 96 2.38 16.18 2.61
CA ASP A 96 0.96 16.27 2.24
C ASP A 96 0.72 15.73 0.83
N ARG A 97 1.57 16.09 -0.13
CA ARG A 97 1.50 15.59 -1.52
C ARG A 97 1.73 14.09 -1.60
N MET A 98 2.67 13.56 -0.81
CA MET A 98 2.95 12.12 -0.77
C MET A 98 1.80 11.32 -0.17
N ILE A 99 1.20 11.83 0.91
CA ILE A 99 0.02 11.23 1.54
C ILE A 99 -1.19 11.31 0.58
N ASP A 100 -1.43 12.44 -0.07
CA ASP A 100 -2.51 12.56 -1.08
C ASP A 100 -2.31 11.57 -2.23
N SER A 101 -1.09 11.43 -2.72
CA SER A 101 -0.75 10.47 -3.78
C SER A 101 -0.96 9.03 -3.34
N LEU A 102 -0.61 8.71 -2.09
CA LEU A 102 -0.87 7.41 -1.47
C LEU A 102 -2.37 7.14 -1.40
N LEU A 103 -3.16 8.07 -0.88
CA LEU A 103 -4.60 7.88 -0.71
C LEU A 103 -5.34 7.78 -2.04
N ARG A 104 -4.87 8.46 -3.09
CA ARG A 104 -5.45 8.34 -4.43
C ARG A 104 -5.28 6.93 -5.01
N ARG A 105 -4.12 6.30 -4.82
CA ARG A 105 -3.76 5.05 -5.51
C ARG A 105 -3.85 3.79 -4.65
N LEU A 106 -3.62 3.93 -3.34
CA LEU A 106 -3.43 2.85 -2.37
C LEU A 106 -4.43 2.96 -1.20
N SER A 107 -5.51 3.74 -1.34
CA SER A 107 -6.59 3.77 -0.33
C SER A 107 -7.23 2.41 -0.12
N GLY A 108 -7.23 1.51 -1.11
CA GLY A 108 -7.63 0.11 -0.97
C GLY A 108 -6.83 -0.70 0.06
N TYR A 109 -5.71 -0.18 0.58
CA TYR A 109 -4.96 -0.83 1.66
C TYR A 109 -5.29 -0.26 3.04
N LEU A 110 -6.03 0.85 3.10
CA LEU A 110 -6.29 1.60 4.31
C LEU A 110 -7.79 1.70 4.61
N ALA A 111 -8.14 1.58 5.88
CA ALA A 111 -9.38 2.12 6.41
C ALA A 111 -9.08 3.48 7.04
N HIS A 112 -10.07 4.36 7.04
CA HIS A 112 -10.00 5.62 7.77
C HIS A 112 -11.15 5.74 8.77
N ASP A 113 -10.90 6.51 9.82
CA ASP A 113 -11.87 6.85 10.86
C ASP A 113 -11.71 8.33 11.24
N HIS A 114 -12.57 8.81 12.14
CA HIS A 114 -12.46 10.15 12.71
C HIS A 114 -12.16 10.09 14.21
N GLU A 115 -11.11 10.78 14.64
CA GLU A 115 -10.77 10.99 16.04
C GLU A 115 -10.42 12.47 16.26
N ASP A 116 -11.07 13.12 17.23
CA ASP A 116 -10.87 14.55 17.54
C ASP A 116 -10.89 15.49 16.31
N GLU A 117 -11.91 15.33 15.45
CA GLU A 117 -12.09 16.08 14.18
C GLU A 117 -10.98 15.86 13.14
N ARG A 118 -10.19 14.78 13.27
CA ARG A 118 -9.10 14.43 12.34
C ARG A 118 -9.30 13.05 11.75
N PHE A 119 -8.91 12.91 10.48
CA PHE A 119 -8.82 11.60 9.85
C PHE A 119 -7.63 10.82 10.42
N VAL A 120 -7.91 9.58 10.79
CA VAL A 120 -6.90 8.59 11.20
C VAL A 120 -6.93 7.42 10.23
N TYR A 121 -5.77 6.83 9.93
CA TYR A 121 -5.62 5.78 8.92
C TYR A 121 -4.99 4.53 9.52
N ARG A 122 -5.53 3.36 9.17
CA ARG A 122 -5.01 2.04 9.59
C ARG A 122 -5.11 1.05 8.44
N PRO A 123 -4.31 -0.02 8.40
CA PRO A 123 -4.53 -1.09 7.44
C PRO A 123 -5.97 -1.62 7.51
N VAL A 124 -6.56 -1.92 6.36
CA VAL A 124 -7.96 -2.36 6.29
C VAL A 124 -8.21 -3.74 6.95
N HIS A 125 -7.15 -4.49 7.22
CA HIS A 125 -7.23 -5.83 7.81
C HIS A 125 -5.98 -6.16 8.64
N GLU A 126 -6.12 -6.96 9.70
CA GLU A 126 -5.01 -7.32 10.60
C GLU A 126 -3.88 -8.06 9.86
N ALA A 127 -4.21 -9.04 9.02
CA ALA A 127 -3.22 -9.75 8.19
C ALA A 127 -2.36 -8.79 7.33
N LEU A 128 -2.94 -7.70 6.81
CA LEU A 128 -2.17 -6.68 6.10
C LEU A 128 -1.23 -5.91 7.05
N ALA A 129 -1.72 -5.56 8.25
CA ALA A 129 -0.91 -4.94 9.27
C ALA A 129 0.28 -5.83 9.69
N GLU A 130 0.08 -7.14 9.79
CA GLU A 130 1.15 -8.12 10.06
C GLU A 130 2.20 -8.15 8.94
N ILE A 131 1.76 -8.22 7.68
CA ILE A 131 2.64 -8.17 6.50
C ILE A 131 3.48 -6.88 6.49
N LEU A 132 2.84 -5.73 6.75
CA LEU A 132 3.51 -4.42 6.74
C LEU A 132 4.50 -4.27 7.90
N ARG A 133 4.21 -4.85 9.06
CA ARG A 133 5.10 -4.79 10.24
C ARG A 133 6.30 -5.73 10.13
N ASP A 134 6.25 -6.81 9.34
CA ASP A 134 7.35 -7.77 9.24
C ASP A 134 8.48 -7.26 8.32
N PRO A 135 9.66 -6.90 8.87
CA PRO A 135 10.77 -6.38 8.09
C PRO A 135 11.39 -7.44 7.16
N ARG A 136 11.07 -8.73 7.34
CA ARG A 136 11.56 -9.81 6.46
C ARG A 136 10.78 -9.90 5.15
N GLN A 137 9.59 -9.28 5.08
CA GLN A 137 8.83 -9.20 3.85
C GLN A 137 9.50 -8.20 2.91
N ASP A 138 10.07 -8.74 1.84
CA ASP A 138 10.59 -7.91 0.76
C ASP A 138 9.42 -7.44 -0.11
N LEU A 139 9.00 -6.20 0.08
CA LEU A 139 7.88 -5.61 -0.65
C LEU A 139 8.33 -4.75 -1.84
N LEU A 140 9.65 -4.69 -2.10
CA LEU A 140 10.25 -3.86 -3.15
C LEU A 140 11.14 -4.65 -4.14
N THR A 141 11.45 -5.93 -3.89
CA THR A 141 12.41 -6.73 -4.68
C THR A 141 12.12 -6.81 -6.17
N ASP A 142 10.87 -6.65 -6.62
CA ASP A 142 10.51 -6.68 -8.05
C ASP A 142 10.46 -5.28 -8.70
N LEU A 143 11.04 -4.26 -8.06
CA LEU A 143 11.14 -2.87 -8.56
C LEU A 143 12.55 -2.50 -9.03
N SER A 144 13.55 -3.32 -8.71
CA SER A 144 14.97 -3.06 -9.05
C SER A 144 15.38 -3.62 -10.41
N GLY A 145 14.46 -4.21 -11.17
CA GLY A 145 14.71 -4.83 -12.47
C GLY A 145 13.99 -4.11 -13.60
N ASP A 146 14.63 -3.08 -14.16
CA ASP A 146 14.57 -2.70 -15.58
C ASP A 146 15.68 -1.67 -15.87
N ALA A 147 16.91 -2.11 -15.64
CA ALA A 147 18.13 -1.47 -16.16
C ALA A 147 19.00 -2.52 -16.83
N VAL A 148 18.54 -3.05 -17.98
CA VAL A 148 19.38 -3.67 -19.02
C VAL A 148 18.82 -3.29 -20.38
#